data_AF-A0A1Y1K0K4-F1
#
_entry.id   AF-A0A1Y1K0K4-F1
#
_cell.length_a   1.000
_cell.length_b   1.000
_cell.length_c   1.000
_cell.angle_alpha   90.00
_cell.angle_beta   90.00
_cell.angle_gamma   90.00
#
_symmetry.space_group_name_H-M   'P 1'
#
loop_
_entity.id
_entity.type
_entity.pdbx_description
1 polymer ?
#
loop_
_entity_poly.entity_id
_entity_poly.type
_entity_poly.pdbx_seq_one_letter_code
_entity_poly.pdbx_strand_id
1 'polypeptide(L)'
;MSPPNSIPMTWLIPQYFLISIAEIMFGIAGLEFSFTQAPKCLKTVTIAGWYLSVAVGNFFVIVITQANFFRSQAYEFFLFAILIVVDMIVFTEMAVTYKITVPEPDSSEFILLNEEAIALLEPASMLAN
;
A
#
# COMPACT_ATOMS: atom_id res chain seq x y z
N MET A 1 -13.85 25.99 -37.88
CA MET A 1 -13.17 26.87 -36.90
C MET A 1 -14.02 26.91 -35.63
N SER A 2 -13.83 25.93 -34.75
CA SER A 2 -14.37 25.94 -33.38
C SER A 2 -13.37 26.66 -32.46
N PRO A 3 -13.82 27.34 -31.40
CA PRO A 3 -12.95 28.18 -30.59
C PRO A 3 -11.92 27.32 -29.84
N PRO A 4 -10.61 27.65 -29.91
CA PRO A 4 -9.58 26.93 -29.19
C PRO A 4 -9.60 27.33 -27.71
N ASN A 5 -10.42 26.61 -26.94
CA ASN A 5 -10.38 26.61 -25.48
C ASN A 5 -9.24 25.70 -25.03
N SER A 6 -8.03 26.25 -25.11
CA SER A 6 -6.78 25.65 -24.68
C SER A 6 -6.74 25.54 -23.16
N ILE A 7 -7.27 24.45 -22.59
CA ILE A 7 -6.56 23.85 -21.46
C ILE A 7 -5.37 23.16 -22.14
N PRO A 8 -4.15 23.71 -22.07
CA PRO A 8 -3.03 23.04 -22.71
C PRO A 8 -2.92 21.66 -22.09
N MET A 9 -2.90 20.60 -22.90
CA MET A 9 -2.65 19.23 -22.43
C MET A 9 -1.40 19.16 -21.55
N THR A 10 -0.46 20.09 -21.80
CA THR A 10 0.73 20.37 -20.99
C THR A 10 0.46 20.65 -19.51
N TRP A 11 -0.71 21.20 -19.14
CA TRP A 11 -1.09 21.48 -17.74
C TRP A 11 -1.59 20.25 -16.98
N LEU A 12 -1.95 19.17 -17.68
CA LEU A 12 -2.29 17.88 -17.04
C LEU A 12 -1.04 17.11 -16.62
N ILE A 13 0.07 17.31 -17.35
CA ILE A 13 1.34 16.61 -17.10
C ILE A 13 1.82 16.80 -15.64
N PRO A 14 1.88 18.03 -15.08
CA PRO A 14 2.30 18.23 -13.70
C PRO A 14 1.38 17.53 -12.69
N GLN A 15 0.07 17.53 -12.94
CA GLN A 15 -0.91 16.95 -12.02
C GLN A 15 -0.77 15.42 -11.95
N TYR A 16 -0.69 14.75 -13.09
CA TYR A 16 -0.49 13.30 -13.13
C TYR A 16 0.87 12.91 -12.55
N PHE A 17 1.92 13.69 -12.83
CA PHE A 17 3.25 13.45 -12.29
C PHE A 17 3.27 13.53 -10.75
N LEU A 18 2.65 14.56 -10.18
CA LEU A 18 2.59 14.74 -8.72
C LEU A 18 1.79 13.63 -8.04
N ILE A 19 0.64 13.23 -8.62
CA ILE A 19 -0.16 12.11 -8.11
C ILE A 19 0.64 10.80 -8.15
N SER A 20 1.37 10.53 -9.23
CA SER A 20 2.20 9.33 -9.33
C SER A 20 3.31 9.28 -8.28
N ILE A 21 3.99 10.40 -8.01
CA ILE A 21 5.00 10.46 -6.95
C ILE A 21 4.35 10.23 -5.59
N ALA A 22 3.22 10.88 -5.32
CA ALA A 22 2.48 10.70 -4.07
C ALA A 22 2.07 9.23 -3.86
N GLU A 23 1.55 8.57 -4.89
CA GLU A 23 1.16 7.16 -4.86
C GLU A 23 2.35 6.23 -4.59
N ILE A 24 3.50 6.48 -5.22
CA ILE A 24 4.71 5.66 -5.00
C ILE A 24 5.23 5.85 -3.56
N MET A 25 5.30 7.10 -3.10
CA MET A 25 5.81 7.40 -1.76
C MET A 25 4.88 6.93 -0.65
N PHE A 26 3.56 6.99 -0.85
CA PHE A 26 2.59 6.53 0.14
C PHE A 26 2.36 5.02 0.04
N GLY A 27 2.06 4.52 -1.15
CA GLY A 27 1.68 3.12 -1.37
C GLY A 27 2.84 2.15 -1.32
N ILE A 28 3.87 2.35 -2.14
CA ILE A 28 4.98 1.38 -2.27
C ILE A 28 5.84 1.39 -1.00
N ALA A 29 6.23 2.57 -0.52
CA ALA A 29 7.05 2.67 0.69
C ALA A 29 6.27 2.28 1.96
N GLY A 30 4.97 2.58 2.04
CA GLY A 30 4.11 2.16 3.16
C GLY A 30 3.96 0.64 3.24
N LEU A 31 3.77 -0.02 2.09
CA LEU A 31 3.76 -1.48 2.00
C LEU A 31 5.12 -2.08 2.36
N GLU A 32 6.21 -1.50 1.88
CA GLU A 32 7.57 -1.95 2.19
C GLU A 32 7.88 -1.83 3.69
N PHE A 33 7.48 -0.72 4.33
CA PHE A 33 7.56 -0.58 5.78
C PHE A 33 6.75 -1.65 6.51
N SER A 34 5.49 -1.88 6.09
CA SER A 34 4.65 -2.92 6.69
C SER A 34 5.22 -4.33 6.50
N PHE A 35 5.92 -4.59 5.39
CA PHE A 35 6.63 -5.86 5.18
C PHE A 35 7.89 -5.99 6.04
N THR A 36 8.59 -4.90 6.34
CA THR A 36 9.76 -4.94 7.23
C THR A 36 9.40 -5.16 8.69
N GLN A 37 8.17 -4.81 9.10
CA GLN A 37 7.67 -4.97 10.47
C GLN A 37 6.88 -6.27 10.69
N ALA A 38 6.59 -7.05 9.64
CA ALA A 38 5.76 -8.25 9.72
C ALA A 38 6.53 -9.54 9.38
N PRO A 39 6.34 -10.65 10.14
CA PRO A 39 7.00 -11.94 9.86
C PRO A 39 6.63 -12.48 8.47
N LYS A 40 7.57 -13.19 7.82
CA LYS A 40 7.52 -13.54 6.37
C LYS A 40 6.26 -14.30 5.93
N CYS A 41 5.56 -14.98 6.83
CA CYS A 41 4.32 -15.72 6.53
C CYS A 41 3.09 -14.81 6.29
N LEU A 42 3.12 -13.52 6.65
CA LEU A 42 1.96 -12.62 6.55
C LEU A 42 2.01 -11.64 5.38
N LYS A 43 3.04 -11.70 4.53
CA LYS A 43 3.22 -10.79 3.38
C LYS A 43 1.98 -10.73 2.47
N THR A 44 1.37 -11.89 2.20
CA THR A 44 0.17 -11.98 1.35
C THR A 44 -1.08 -11.39 2.01
N VAL A 45 -1.19 -11.44 3.34
CA VAL A 45 -2.32 -10.86 4.08
C VAL A 45 -2.21 -9.33 4.10
N THR A 46 -1.01 -8.78 4.28
CA THR A 46 -0.77 -7.34 4.24
C THR A 46 -1.12 -6.74 2.87
N ILE A 47 -0.69 -7.38 1.77
CA ILE A 47 -1.04 -6.90 0.42
C ILE A 47 -2.54 -7.05 0.12
N ALA A 48 -3.17 -8.13 0.59
CA ALA A 48 -4.61 -8.30 0.48
C ALA A 48 -5.37 -7.23 1.30
N GLY A 49 -4.87 -6.89 2.49
CA GLY A 49 -5.39 -5.80 3.32
C GLY A 49 -5.24 -4.43 2.65
N TRP A 50 -4.12 -4.19 1.97
CA TRP A 50 -3.92 -2.98 1.17
C TRP A 50 -4.95 -2.86 0.04
N TYR A 51 -5.11 -3.91 -0.77
CA TYR A 51 -6.11 -3.92 -1.84
C TYR A 51 -7.55 -3.83 -1.32
N LEU A 52 -7.83 -4.38 -0.14
CA LEU A 52 -9.13 -4.23 0.52
C LEU A 52 -9.41 -2.76 0.86
N SER A 53 -8.44 -2.05 1.44
CA SER A 53 -8.57 -0.60 1.72
C SER A 53 -8.79 0.21 0.45
N VAL A 54 -8.06 -0.09 -0.63
CA VAL A 54 -8.25 0.55 -1.94
C VAL A 54 -9.66 0.28 -2.49
N ALA A 55 -10.17 -0.94 -2.36
CA ALA A 55 -11.52 -1.29 -2.78
C ALA A 55 -12.60 -0.53 -1.98
N VAL A 56 -12.41 -0.40 -0.67
CA VAL A 56 -13.29 0.40 0.20
C VAL A 56 -13.28 1.88 -0.22
N GLY A 57 -12.09 2.46 -0.47
CA GLY A 57 -11.98 3.85 -0.94
C GLY A 57 -12.70 4.08 -2.27
N ASN A 58 -12.50 3.17 -3.24
CA ASN A 58 -13.21 3.22 -4.52
C ASN A 58 -14.73 3.07 -4.35
N PHE A 59 -15.18 2.23 -3.43
CA PHE A 59 -16.60 2.08 -3.10
C PHE A 59 -17.19 3.40 -2.55
N PHE A 60 -16.50 4.08 -1.64
CA PHE A 60 -16.92 5.39 -1.14
C PHE A 60 -17.07 6.43 -2.26
N VAL A 61 -16.12 6.50 -3.21
CA VAL A 61 -16.21 7.42 -4.36
C VAL A 61 -17.43 7.12 -5.23
N ILE A 62 -17.72 5.85 -5.50
CA ILE A 62 -18.88 5.45 -6.29
C ILE A 62 -20.19 5.84 -5.59
N VAL A 63 -20.29 5.61 -4.27
CA VAL A 63 -21.49 5.96 -3.49
C VAL A 63 -21.73 7.48 -3.54
N ILE A 64 -20.69 8.29 -3.34
CA ILE A 64 -20.81 9.76 -3.37
C ILE A 64 -21.23 10.26 -4.75
N THR A 65 -20.64 9.71 -5.81
CA THR A 65 -20.94 10.12 -7.20
C THR A 65 -22.32 9.66 -7.68
N GLN A 66 -22.77 8.45 -7.30
CA GLN A 66 -24.12 7.98 -7.62
C GLN A 66 -25.22 8.68 -6.83
N ALA A 67 -24.94 9.12 -5.61
CA ALA A 67 -25.92 9.84 -4.78
C ALA A 67 -26.38 11.18 -5.39
N ASN A 68 -25.70 11.69 -6.44
CA ASN A 68 -26.06 12.91 -7.20
C ASN A 68 -26.38 14.11 -6.29
N PHE A 69 -25.64 14.24 -5.18
CA PHE A 69 -25.98 15.16 -4.08
C PHE A 69 -25.82 16.64 -4.48
N PHE A 70 -24.98 16.96 -5.47
CA PHE A 70 -24.77 18.32 -5.96
C PHE A 70 -24.76 18.39 -7.49
N ARG A 71 -25.58 19.27 -8.08
CA ARG A 71 -25.66 19.53 -9.55
C ARG A 71 -24.37 20.15 -10.13
N SER A 72 -23.42 20.55 -9.29
CA SER A 72 -22.22 21.30 -9.67
C SER A 72 -20.95 20.54 -9.29
N GLN A 73 -20.19 20.14 -10.31
CA GLN A 73 -18.98 19.32 -10.23
C GLN A 73 -17.85 19.95 -9.38
N ALA A 74 -17.87 21.28 -9.20
CA ALA A 74 -16.90 21.97 -8.34
C ALA A 74 -17.05 21.57 -6.86
N TYR A 75 -18.28 21.40 -6.36
CA TYR A 75 -18.50 21.01 -4.97
C TYR A 75 -18.07 19.58 -4.66
N GLU A 76 -18.16 18.68 -5.65
CA GLU A 76 -17.64 17.32 -5.53
C GLU A 76 -16.11 17.33 -5.36
N PHE A 77 -15.40 18.14 -6.16
CA PHE A 77 -13.95 18.29 -6.03
C PHE A 77 -13.53 18.88 -4.67
N PHE A 78 -14.26 19.87 -4.16
CA PHE A 78 -14.00 20.44 -2.84
C PHE A 78 -14.26 19.43 -1.70
N LEU A 79 -15.31 18.61 -1.81
CA LEU A 79 -15.60 17.55 -0.85
C LEU A 79 -14.43 16.55 -0.79
N PHE A 80 -13.98 16.05 -1.94
CA PHE A 80 -12.84 15.14 -1.98
C PHE A 80 -11.55 15.77 -1.46
N ALA A 81 -11.29 17.04 -1.77
CA ALA A 81 -10.12 17.76 -1.24
C ALA A 81 -10.14 17.84 0.29
N ILE A 82 -11.30 18.19 0.89
CA ILE A 82 -11.45 18.22 2.35
C ILE A 82 -11.24 16.83 2.95
N LEU A 83 -11.77 15.78 2.31
CA LEU A 83 -11.65 14.41 2.78
C LEU A 83 -10.17 13.94 2.82
N ILE A 84 -9.38 14.27 1.79
CA ILE A 84 -7.94 14.00 1.76
C ILE A 84 -7.18 14.76 2.84
N VAL A 85 -7.54 16.02 3.11
CA VAL A 85 -6.89 16.81 4.18
C VAL A 85 -7.17 16.21 5.55
N VAL A 86 -8.41 15.76 5.80
CA VAL A 86 -8.77 15.09 7.06
C VAL A 86 -8.01 13.77 7.22
N ASP A 87 -7.93 12.96 6.17
CA ASP A 87 -7.18 11.69 6.18
C ASP A 87 -5.69 11.92 6.48
N MET A 88 -5.08 12.95 5.88
CA MET A 88 -3.69 13.32 6.15
C MET A 88 -3.43 13.70 7.62
N ILE A 89 -4.38 14.38 8.27
CA ILE A 89 -4.26 14.73 9.70
C ILE A 89 -4.29 13.46 10.54
N VAL A 90 -5.25 12.56 10.29
CA VAL A 90 -5.37 11.28 11.00
C VAL A 90 -4.12 10.42 10.79
N PHE A 91 -3.61 10.36 9.56
CA PHE A 91 -2.40 9.61 9.23
C PHE A 91 -1.17 10.18 9.96
N THR A 92 -1.06 11.50 10.04
CA THR A 92 0.04 12.17 10.75
C THR A 92 0.04 11.85 12.24
N GLU A 93 -1.12 11.88 12.91
CA GLU A 93 -1.26 11.50 14.31
C GLU A 93 -0.88 10.04 14.56
N MET A 94 -1.28 9.14 13.66
CA MET A 94 -0.93 7.72 13.72
C MET A 94 0.57 7.48 13.51
N ALA A 95 1.20 8.22 12.59
CA ALA A 95 2.62 8.10 12.29
C ALA A 95 3.50 8.54 13.48
N VAL A 96 3.13 9.60 14.19
CA VAL A 96 3.90 10.10 15.34
C VAL A 96 3.88 9.14 16.52
N THR A 97 2.82 8.33 16.66
CA THR A 97 2.65 7.40 17.78
C THR A 97 3.28 6.02 17.50
N TYR A 98 3.78 5.76 16.29
CA TYR A 98 4.26 4.43 15.90
C TYR A 98 5.64 4.10 16.48
N LYS A 99 5.69 3.11 17.38
CA LYS A 99 6.92 2.57 17.97
C LYS A 99 7.41 1.37 17.16
N ILE A 100 8.54 1.51 16.47
CA ILE A 100 9.20 0.44 15.70
C ILE A 100 9.57 -0.70 16.65
N THR A 101 8.99 -1.88 16.42
CA THR A 101 9.31 -3.08 17.20
C THR A 101 10.10 -4.00 16.28
N VAL A 102 11.40 -4.16 16.55
CA VAL A 102 12.30 -5.03 15.78
C VAL A 102 11.77 -6.47 15.87
N PRO A 103 11.40 -7.12 14.75
CA PRO A 103 11.02 -8.52 14.78
C PRO A 103 12.23 -9.38 15.15
N GLU A 104 12.01 -10.30 16.10
CA GLU A 104 12.93 -11.35 16.51
C GLU A 104 13.34 -12.21 15.29
N PRO A 105 14.61 -12.70 15.18
CA PRO A 105 15.04 -13.49 14.03
C PRO A 105 14.21 -14.78 13.90
N ASP A 106 13.46 -14.88 12.79
CA ASP A 106 12.50 -15.94 12.52
C ASP A 106 13.14 -17.34 12.50
N SER A 107 12.60 -18.23 13.33
CA SER A 107 12.87 -19.68 13.42
C SER A 107 12.70 -20.46 12.11
N SER A 108 12.18 -19.85 11.06
CA SER A 108 12.06 -20.46 9.72
C SER A 108 13.42 -20.66 9.05
N GLU A 109 14.38 -19.77 9.29
CA GLU A 109 15.76 -19.96 8.79
C GLU A 109 16.45 -21.13 9.51
N PHE A 110 16.07 -21.36 10.78
CA PHE A 110 16.52 -22.51 11.58
C PHE A 110 15.91 -23.85 11.12
N ILE A 111 14.64 -23.87 10.70
CA ILE A 111 14.00 -25.11 10.19
C ILE A 111 14.62 -25.53 8.85
N LEU A 112 14.89 -24.58 7.95
CA LEU A 112 15.50 -24.85 6.65
C LEU A 112 16.96 -25.34 6.81
N LEU A 113 17.72 -24.73 7.73
CA LEU A 113 19.06 -25.20 8.12
C LEU A 113 19.04 -26.60 8.76
N ASN A 114 18.04 -26.90 9.58
CA ASN A 114 17.90 -28.20 10.23
C ASN A 114 17.47 -29.30 9.23
N GLU A 115 16.56 -28.99 8.30
CA GLU A 115 16.11 -29.94 7.27
C GLU A 115 17.21 -30.20 6.23
N GLU A 116 17.98 -29.19 5.81
CA GLU A 116 19.18 -29.39 4.99
C GLU A 116 20.28 -30.16 5.73
N ALA A 117 20.51 -29.88 7.02
CA ALA A 117 21.51 -30.60 7.82
C ALA A 117 21.13 -32.08 8.04
N ILE A 118 19.84 -32.40 8.22
CA ILE A 118 19.34 -33.77 8.32
C ILE A 118 19.45 -34.51 6.98
N ALA A 119 19.14 -33.85 5.86
CA ALA A 119 19.24 -34.42 4.52
C ALA A 119 20.70 -34.77 4.11
N LEU A 120 21.68 -34.01 4.60
CA LEU A 120 23.10 -34.32 4.38
C LEU A 120 23.65 -35.45 5.28
N LEU A 121 22.93 -35.84 6.34
CA LEU A 121 23.31 -36.95 7.23
C LEU A 121 22.77 -38.31 6.79
N GLU A 122 21.67 -38.37 6.03
CA GLU A 122 21.07 -39.60 5.48
C GLU A 122 22.02 -40.42 4.55
N PRO A 123 22.82 -39.82 3.63
CA PRO A 123 23.73 -40.60 2.79
C PRO A 123 24.97 -41.13 3.55
N ALA A 124 25.28 -40.60 4.73
CA ALA A 124 26.45 -41.03 5.51
C ALA A 124 26.21 -42.34 6.29
N SER A 125 24.97 -42.63 6.69
CA SER A 125 24.62 -43.89 7.39
C SER A 125 24.48 -45.11 6.47
N MET A 126 24.36 -44.91 5.14
CA MET A 126 24.26 -46.00 4.16
C MET A 126 25.63 -46.57 3.72
N LEU A 127 26.75 -45.95 4.11
CA LEU A 127 28.11 -46.45 3.82
C LEU A 127 28.76 -47.19 5.00
N ALA A 128 28.03 -47.44 6.08
CA ALA A 128 28.54 -48.00 7.33
C ALA A 128 27.91 -49.37 7.71
N ASN A 129 27.39 -50.13 6.74
CA ASN A 129 26.93 -51.51 6.96
C ASN A 129 27.40 -52.44 5.85
#